data_AF-A0A958MU55-F1
#
_entry.id   AF-A0A958MU55-F1
#
_cell.length_a   1.000
_cell.length_b   1.000
_cell.length_c   1.000
_cell.angle_alpha   90.00
_cell.angle_beta   90.00
_cell.angle_gamma   90.00
#
_symmetry.space_group_name_H-M   'P 1'
#
loop_
_entity.id
_entity.type
_entity.pdbx_description
1 polymer ?
#
loop_
_entity_poly.entity_id
_entity_poly.type
_entity_poly.pdbx_seq_one_letter_code
_entity_poly.pdbx_strand_id
1 'polypeptide(L)'
;LAQDWIECFPRAMVVLKPVRKNFGEEFYEYTDDEWEIFRDRSGFFQPGFNLSPEVVETRKWLVDENHRTYRVREIVAHGYHQFKDWKCWAGLDNLHVTTEGEIWRATCREGGSLGNLATGWMLPDEPILCTKQSCVCQRDLYSQKAKAGVGLQRDKIPD
;
A
#
# COMPACT_ATOMS: atom_id res chain seq x y z
N LEU A 1 -23.86 5.64 18.15
CA LEU A 1 -22.64 5.93 17.35
C LEU A 1 -22.34 4.84 16.33
N ALA A 2 -22.01 3.60 16.68
CA ALA A 2 -21.77 2.56 15.66
C ALA A 2 -23.05 2.07 14.96
N GLN A 3 -24.19 2.04 15.67
CA GLN A 3 -25.48 1.58 15.14
C GLN A 3 -26.09 2.55 14.11
N ASP A 4 -25.98 3.86 14.33
CA ASP A 4 -26.55 4.89 13.45
C ASP A 4 -25.91 4.90 12.04
N TRP A 5 -24.64 4.47 11.96
CA TRP A 5 -23.89 4.42 10.69
C TRP A 5 -24.31 3.25 9.80
N ILE A 6 -24.72 2.14 10.41
CA ILE A 6 -25.15 0.93 9.68
C ILE A 6 -26.44 1.21 8.92
N GLU A 7 -27.36 1.96 9.53
CA GLU A 7 -28.62 2.36 8.90
C GLU A 7 -28.37 3.35 7.75
N CYS A 8 -27.45 4.29 7.93
CA CYS A 8 -27.15 5.29 6.90
C CYS A 8 -26.33 4.73 5.73
N PHE A 9 -25.46 3.74 5.99
CA PHE A 9 -24.51 3.22 5.01
C PHE A 9 -24.47 1.69 4.98
N PRO A 10 -25.58 1.03 4.57
CA PRO A 10 -25.73 -0.42 4.61
C PRO A 10 -24.84 -1.18 3.62
N ARG A 11 -23.94 -0.50 2.90
CA ARG A 11 -22.96 -1.08 1.96
C ARG A 11 -21.55 -0.56 2.18
N ALA A 12 -21.31 0.25 3.22
CA ALA A 12 -19.98 0.74 3.53
C ALA A 12 -19.22 -0.33 4.33
N MET A 13 -17.96 -0.53 3.96
CA MET A 13 -17.01 -1.28 4.76
C MET A 13 -16.12 -0.29 5.49
N VAL A 14 -16.13 -0.34 6.83
CA VAL A 14 -15.20 0.42 7.66
C VAL A 14 -13.99 -0.45 7.95
N VAL A 15 -12.80 0.08 7.70
CA VAL A 15 -11.54 -0.59 8.02
C VAL A 15 -10.74 0.34 8.92
N LEU A 16 -10.46 -0.10 10.14
CA LEU A 16 -9.62 0.64 11.07
C LEU A 16 -8.15 0.50 10.65
N LYS A 17 -7.40 1.57 10.87
CA LYS A 17 -5.96 1.63 10.60
C LYS A 17 -5.27 2.36 11.74
N PRO A 18 -4.04 1.96 12.10
CA PRO A 18 -3.24 2.71 13.04
C PRO A 18 -2.95 4.10 12.47
N VAL A 19 -3.11 5.12 13.31
CA VAL A 19 -2.91 6.53 12.98
C VAL A 19 -1.44 6.87 13.13
N ARG A 20 -0.93 7.70 12.21
CA ARG A 20 0.46 8.16 12.20
C ARG A 20 0.57 9.57 12.74
N LYS A 21 1.62 9.86 13.49
CA LYS A 21 1.94 11.20 13.99
C LYS A 21 2.39 12.08 12.82
N ASN A 22 1.77 13.25 12.65
CA ASN A 22 2.13 14.25 11.62
C ASN A 22 2.28 13.67 10.19
N PHE A 23 1.50 12.65 9.83
CA PHE A 23 1.63 11.91 8.56
C PHE A 23 3.02 11.31 8.30
N GLY A 24 3.85 11.16 9.34
CA GLY A 24 5.20 10.62 9.27
C GLY A 24 5.25 9.09 9.37
N GLU A 25 6.42 8.58 9.74
CA GLU A 25 6.70 7.15 9.82
C GLU A 25 6.29 6.53 11.17
N GLU A 26 6.13 7.36 12.21
CA GLU A 26 5.78 6.93 13.56
C GLU A 26 4.27 6.80 13.77
N PHE A 27 3.87 5.72 14.44
CA PHE A 27 2.50 5.52 14.91
C PHE A 27 2.27 6.17 16.28
N TYR A 28 1.01 6.40 16.63
CA TYR A 28 0.65 6.59 18.04
C TYR A 28 0.93 5.30 18.83
N GLU A 29 1.04 5.45 20.15
CA GLU A 29 1.19 4.30 21.03
C GLU A 29 -0.15 3.57 21.13
N TYR A 30 -0.09 2.25 21.02
CA TYR A 30 -1.23 1.34 21.09
C TYR A 30 -0.88 0.18 22.00
N THR A 31 -1.86 -0.27 22.78
CA THR A 31 -1.81 -1.52 23.56
C THR A 31 -1.81 -2.74 22.64
N ASP A 32 -1.42 -3.90 23.18
CA ASP A 32 -1.43 -5.16 22.42
C ASP A 32 -2.82 -5.52 21.91
N ASP A 33 -3.87 -5.29 22.72
CA ASP A 33 -5.27 -5.50 22.35
C ASP A 33 -5.69 -4.58 21.21
N GLU A 34 -5.29 -3.30 21.22
CA GLU A 34 -5.55 -2.37 20.11
C GLU A 34 -4.81 -2.80 18.83
N TRP A 35 -3.58 -3.29 18.96
CA TRP A 35 -2.86 -3.88 17.84
C TRP A 35 -3.55 -5.13 17.30
N GLU A 36 -4.16 -5.94 18.17
CA GLU A 36 -4.97 -7.07 17.73
C GLU A 36 -6.19 -6.61 16.94
N ILE A 37 -6.85 -5.51 17.31
CA ILE A 37 -7.97 -4.95 16.51
C ILE A 37 -7.52 -4.58 15.08
N PHE A 38 -6.31 -4.04 14.92
CA PHE A 38 -5.78 -3.72 13.58
C PHE A 38 -5.36 -4.98 12.79
N ARG A 39 -5.01 -6.07 13.47
CA ARG A 39 -4.53 -7.33 12.88
C ARG A 39 -5.66 -8.33 12.62
N ASP A 40 -6.65 -8.36 13.50
CA ASP A 40 -7.81 -9.25 13.44
C ASP A 40 -8.78 -8.78 12.35
N ARG A 41 -9.15 -9.74 11.52
CA ARG A 41 -9.96 -9.56 10.32
C ARG A 41 -11.44 -9.79 10.59
N SER A 42 -11.80 -10.27 11.79
CA SER A 42 -13.12 -10.83 12.11
C SER A 42 -14.14 -9.83 12.65
N GLY A 43 -13.69 -8.72 13.25
CA GLY A 43 -14.55 -7.72 13.90
C GLY A 43 -15.22 -6.70 12.97
N PHE A 44 -14.96 -6.74 11.66
CA PHE A 44 -15.46 -5.71 10.73
C PHE A 44 -16.82 -6.08 10.14
N PHE A 45 -17.83 -5.33 10.55
CA PHE A 45 -19.20 -5.43 10.06
C PHE A 45 -19.27 -5.25 8.54
N GLN A 46 -19.57 -6.33 7.82
CA GLN A 46 -19.94 -6.32 6.41
C GLN A 46 -21.43 -6.62 6.30
N PRO A 47 -22.30 -5.62 6.19
CA PRO A 47 -23.69 -5.88 5.85
C PRO A 47 -23.75 -6.37 4.39
N GLY A 48 -23.86 -7.69 4.23
CA GLY A 48 -24.38 -8.33 3.01
C GLY A 48 -23.57 -8.20 1.72
N PHE A 49 -22.27 -7.90 1.78
CA PHE A 49 -21.45 -7.76 0.57
C PHE A 49 -20.67 -9.04 0.24
N ASN A 50 -21.27 -9.93 -0.55
CA ASN A 50 -20.56 -11.06 -1.17
C ASN A 50 -19.74 -10.55 -2.36
N LEU A 51 -18.51 -10.09 -2.11
CA LEU A 51 -17.52 -9.96 -3.18
C LEU A 51 -17.21 -11.35 -3.74
N SER A 52 -17.18 -11.49 -5.07
CA SER A 52 -16.67 -12.73 -5.65
C SER A 52 -15.23 -12.96 -5.16
N PRO A 53 -14.82 -14.20 -4.89
CA PRO A 53 -13.47 -14.54 -4.48
C PRO A 53 -12.38 -13.92 -5.38
N GLU A 54 -12.63 -13.80 -6.68
CA GLU A 54 -11.73 -13.17 -7.65
C GLU A 54 -11.44 -11.69 -7.36
N VAL A 55 -12.44 -10.89 -6.97
CA VAL A 55 -12.22 -9.47 -6.61
C VAL A 55 -11.39 -9.34 -5.33
N VAL A 56 -11.46 -10.33 -4.45
CA VAL A 56 -10.68 -10.41 -3.21
C VAL A 56 -9.23 -10.84 -3.48
N GLU A 57 -9.02 -11.70 -4.48
CA GLU A 57 -7.72 -12.26 -4.89
C GLU A 57 -6.77 -11.20 -5.47
N THR A 58 -7.29 -10.28 -6.29
CA THR A 58 -6.52 -9.19 -6.96
C THR A 58 -5.82 -8.19 -6.01
N ARG A 59 -5.99 -8.33 -4.69
CA ARG A 59 -5.45 -7.41 -3.67
C ARG A 59 -4.35 -8.03 -2.78
N LYS A 60 -3.82 -9.19 -3.16
CA LYS A 60 -2.64 -9.85 -2.55
C LYS A 60 -1.37 -9.42 -3.30
N TRP A 61 -0.32 -9.00 -2.59
CA TRP A 61 0.83 -8.30 -3.21
C TRP A 61 2.21 -8.71 -2.73
N LEU A 62 2.36 -9.10 -1.46
CA LEU A 62 3.64 -9.56 -0.96
C LEU A 62 3.64 -11.08 -0.88
N VAL A 63 4.57 -11.72 -1.59
CA VAL A 63 4.87 -13.15 -1.49
C VAL A 63 6.17 -13.25 -0.69
N ASP A 64 6.11 -13.86 0.49
CA ASP A 64 7.32 -14.13 1.27
C ASP A 64 8.09 -15.36 0.72
N GLU A 65 9.24 -15.67 1.32
CA GLU A 65 10.04 -16.85 0.98
C GLU A 65 9.31 -18.19 1.16
N ASN A 66 8.21 -18.19 1.93
CA ASN A 66 7.35 -19.36 2.17
C ASN A 66 6.12 -19.37 1.25
N HIS A 67 6.10 -18.55 0.20
CA HIS A 67 4.98 -18.37 -0.72
C HIS A 67 3.67 -17.87 -0.08
N ARG A 68 3.75 -17.20 1.08
CA ARG A 68 2.57 -16.59 1.71
C ARG A 68 2.25 -15.25 1.08
N THR A 69 0.98 -15.07 0.73
CA THR A 69 0.49 -13.82 0.15
C THR A 69 -0.09 -12.89 1.21
N TYR A 70 0.33 -11.63 1.21
CA TYR A 70 -0.22 -10.59 2.09
C TYR A 70 -0.94 -9.50 1.30
N ARG A 71 -2.06 -9.02 1.83
CA ARG A 71 -2.72 -7.80 1.34
C ARG A 71 -1.94 -6.59 1.81
N VAL A 72 -2.01 -5.49 1.05
CA VAL A 72 -1.26 -4.26 1.40
C VAL A 72 -1.52 -3.75 2.82
N ARG A 73 -2.73 -3.92 3.34
CA ARG A 73 -3.04 -3.54 4.74
C ARG A 73 -2.30 -4.39 5.76
N GLU A 74 -2.14 -5.67 5.50
CA GLU A 74 -1.44 -6.62 6.37
C GLU A 74 0.05 -6.32 6.38
N ILE A 75 0.62 -5.92 5.24
CA ILE A 75 2.02 -5.47 5.16
C ILE A 75 2.28 -4.32 6.13
N VAL A 76 1.34 -3.36 6.25
CA VAL A 76 1.49 -2.25 7.21
C VAL A 76 1.25 -2.73 8.63
N ALA A 77 0.17 -3.46 8.88
CA ALA A 77 -0.25 -3.90 10.23
C ALA A 77 0.76 -4.84 10.90
N HIS A 78 1.41 -5.71 10.13
CA HIS A 78 2.47 -6.59 10.62
C HIS A 78 3.86 -5.95 10.57
N GLY A 79 3.97 -4.70 10.14
CA GLY A 79 5.24 -4.02 10.06
C GLY A 79 6.19 -4.63 9.03
N TYR A 80 5.70 -5.16 7.90
CA TYR A 80 6.49 -5.71 6.78
C TYR A 80 6.76 -4.71 5.66
N HIS A 81 6.75 -3.42 5.96
CA HIS A 81 6.81 -2.34 4.97
C HIS A 81 8.20 -1.68 4.86
N GLN A 82 9.25 -2.34 5.37
CA GLN A 82 10.63 -1.87 5.31
C GLN A 82 11.32 -2.44 4.06
N PHE A 83 11.30 -1.65 3.00
CA PHE A 83 11.88 -2.01 1.70
C PHE A 83 13.17 -1.26 1.41
N LYS A 84 13.87 -0.78 2.44
CA LYS A 84 15.17 -0.14 2.29
C LYS A 84 16.15 -1.11 1.62
N ASP A 85 16.88 -0.61 0.63
CA ASP A 85 17.84 -1.36 -0.18
C ASP A 85 17.20 -2.44 -1.08
N TRP A 86 15.88 -2.37 -1.31
CA TRP A 86 15.21 -3.16 -2.35
C TRP A 86 15.14 -2.35 -3.65
N LYS A 87 15.18 -3.05 -4.79
CA LYS A 87 14.74 -2.47 -6.06
C LYS A 87 13.26 -2.11 -5.94
N CYS A 88 12.90 -0.90 -6.31
CA CYS A 88 11.55 -0.35 -6.23
C CYS A 88 11.16 0.23 -7.59
N TRP A 89 9.98 -0.16 -8.08
CA TRP A 89 9.43 0.28 -9.35
C TRP A 89 8.55 1.53 -9.21
N ALA A 90 8.75 2.32 -8.16
CA ALA A 90 8.15 3.65 -8.04
C ALA A 90 8.56 4.50 -9.27
N GLY A 91 7.59 5.13 -9.94
CA GLY A 91 7.80 5.84 -11.21
C GLY A 91 7.63 4.98 -12.47
N LEU A 92 7.73 3.66 -12.36
CA LEU A 92 7.42 2.72 -13.45
C LEU A 92 5.99 2.19 -13.31
N ASP A 93 5.61 1.80 -12.10
CA ASP A 93 4.27 1.24 -11.82
C ASP A 93 3.21 2.31 -11.52
N ASN A 94 3.64 3.46 -10.99
CA ASN A 94 2.78 4.58 -10.65
C ASN A 94 3.55 5.90 -10.66
N LEU A 95 2.78 6.97 -10.84
CA LEU A 95 3.24 8.35 -10.85
C LEU A 95 2.39 9.16 -9.87
N HIS A 96 2.98 10.20 -9.29
CA HIS A 96 2.25 11.21 -8.54
C HIS A 96 2.40 12.54 -9.27
N VAL A 97 1.27 13.12 -9.69
CA VAL A 97 1.25 14.43 -10.33
C VAL A 97 0.64 15.42 -9.36
N THR A 98 1.36 16.51 -9.07
CA THR A 98 0.86 17.57 -8.19
C THR A 98 -0.09 18.50 -8.94
N THR A 99 -0.78 19.37 -8.21
CA THR A 99 -1.65 20.40 -8.77
C THR A 99 -0.92 21.40 -9.66
N GLU A 100 0.38 21.61 -9.42
CA GLU A 100 1.27 22.46 -10.21
C GLU A 100 1.84 21.72 -11.44
N GLY A 101 1.49 20.45 -11.64
CA GLY A 101 1.92 19.63 -12.76
C GLY A 101 3.27 18.93 -12.57
N GLU A 102 3.88 19.00 -11.39
CA GLU A 102 5.11 18.27 -11.08
C GLU A 102 4.86 16.77 -11.06
N ILE A 103 5.65 16.00 -11.78
CA ILE A 103 5.54 14.55 -11.89
C ILE A 103 6.63 13.92 -11.01
N TRP A 104 6.22 13.06 -10.10
CA TRP A 104 7.12 12.36 -9.18
C TRP A 104 6.99 10.84 -9.31
N ARG A 105 8.07 10.15 -8.96
CA ARG A 105 8.04 8.70 -8.73
C ARG A 105 7.22 8.39 -7.48
N ALA A 106 6.01 7.84 -7.70
CA ALA A 106 5.07 7.50 -6.63
C ALA A 106 4.71 8.65 -5.67
N THR A 107 3.87 8.38 -4.68
CA THR A 107 3.47 9.39 -3.68
C THR A 107 4.61 9.75 -2.73
N CYS A 108 5.47 8.77 -2.42
CA CYS A 108 6.63 8.92 -1.54
C CYS A 108 7.77 9.74 -2.15
N ARG A 109 7.72 10.00 -3.48
CA ARG A 109 8.69 10.79 -4.24
C ARG A 109 10.13 10.22 -4.21
N GLU A 110 10.26 8.95 -3.83
CA GLU A 110 11.55 8.27 -3.80
C GLU A 110 12.11 8.16 -5.22
N GLY A 111 13.37 8.58 -5.41
CA GLY A 111 13.99 8.64 -6.74
C GLY A 111 13.69 9.92 -7.54
N GLY A 112 13.01 10.90 -6.93
CA GLY A 112 12.99 12.29 -7.41
C GLY A 112 11.88 12.64 -8.42
N SER A 113 11.97 13.87 -8.95
CA SER A 113 11.05 14.40 -9.96
C SER A 113 11.39 13.82 -11.34
N LEU A 114 10.34 13.63 -12.13
CA LEU A 114 10.38 13.17 -13.53
C LEU A 114 10.13 14.34 -14.51
N GLY A 115 10.00 15.56 -14.00
CA GLY A 115 9.69 16.76 -14.76
C GLY A 115 8.30 17.31 -14.48
N ASN A 116 7.79 18.15 -15.37
CA ASN A 116 6.52 18.83 -15.20
C ASN A 116 5.68 18.72 -16.48
N LEU A 117 4.35 18.58 -16.33
CA LEU A 117 3.42 18.45 -17.46
C LEU A 117 3.49 19.62 -18.47
N ALA A 118 3.81 20.83 -18.02
CA ALA A 118 3.84 22.03 -18.86
C ALA A 118 5.21 22.29 -19.50
N THR A 119 6.32 21.92 -18.84
CA THR A 119 7.68 22.25 -19.30
C THR A 119 8.43 21.06 -19.89
N GLY A 120 7.92 19.84 -19.71
CA GLY A 120 8.50 18.60 -20.22
C GLY A 120 8.83 17.62 -19.11
N TRP A 121 8.80 16.34 -19.47
CA TRP A 121 9.03 15.22 -18.55
C TRP A 121 9.70 14.06 -19.26
N MET A 122 10.31 13.18 -18.48
CA MET A 122 10.92 11.94 -18.95
C MET A 122 10.52 10.80 -18.02
N LEU A 123 9.88 9.77 -18.58
CA LEU A 123 9.59 8.58 -17.81
C LEU A 123 10.87 7.78 -17.61
N PRO A 124 11.03 7.19 -16.42
CA PRO A 124 12.12 6.28 -16.20
C PRO A 124 11.89 4.96 -16.94
N ASP A 125 12.98 4.25 -17.20
CA ASP A 125 13.00 2.88 -17.73
C ASP A 125 13.49 1.85 -16.70
N GLU A 126 14.23 2.31 -15.69
CA GLU A 126 14.80 1.45 -14.65
C GLU A 126 14.22 1.71 -13.23
N PRO A 127 14.14 0.66 -12.39
CA PRO A 127 13.78 0.79 -10.98
C PRO A 127 14.89 1.47 -10.18
N ILE A 128 14.53 1.99 -9.02
CA ILE A 128 15.46 2.65 -8.10
C ILE A 128 15.80 1.73 -6.92
N LEU A 129 16.92 2.00 -6.25
CA LEU A 129 17.17 1.42 -4.93
C LEU A 129 16.50 2.30 -3.88
N CYS A 130 15.56 1.74 -3.11
CA CYS A 130 14.79 2.49 -2.13
C CYS A 130 15.65 2.86 -0.90
N THR A 131 15.70 4.15 -0.55
CA THR A 131 16.43 4.65 0.63
C THR A 131 15.53 4.91 1.84
N LYS A 132 14.20 4.92 1.65
CA LYS A 132 13.23 5.07 2.74
C LYS A 132 13.31 3.91 3.72
N GLN A 133 13.24 4.22 5.01
CA GLN A 133 13.22 3.22 6.08
C GLN A 133 11.93 2.41 6.05
N SER A 134 10.81 3.06 5.72
CA SER A 134 9.50 2.42 5.67
C SER A 134 8.64 2.99 4.54
N CYS A 135 7.78 2.15 3.95
CA CYS A 135 6.82 2.55 2.92
C CYS A 135 5.44 2.73 3.55
N VAL A 136 4.93 3.96 3.50
CA VAL A 136 3.77 4.38 4.30
C VAL A 136 2.49 4.54 3.48
N CYS A 137 2.63 4.79 2.18
CA CYS A 137 1.52 5.00 1.28
C CYS A 137 0.96 3.67 0.77
N GLN A 138 -0.33 3.42 0.99
CA GLN A 138 -0.99 2.22 0.49
C GLN A 138 -0.93 2.09 -1.04
N ARG A 139 -0.95 3.21 -1.78
CA ARG A 139 -0.81 3.17 -3.24
C ARG A 139 0.58 2.71 -3.65
N ASP A 140 1.61 3.22 -2.99
CA ASP A 140 3.02 2.93 -3.30
C ASP A 140 3.41 1.50 -2.89
N LEU A 141 2.72 0.93 -1.89
CA LEU A 141 2.86 -0.47 -1.53
C LEU A 141 2.45 -1.42 -2.66
N TYR A 142 1.62 -0.97 -3.61
CA TYR A 142 1.30 -1.73 -4.83
C TYR A 142 2.41 -1.68 -5.90
N SER A 143 3.43 -0.82 -5.79
CA SER A 143 4.58 -0.89 -6.69
C SER A 143 5.38 -2.16 -6.43
N GLN A 144 5.89 -2.78 -7.49
CA GLN A 144 6.80 -3.91 -7.42
C GLN A 144 8.03 -3.54 -6.60
N LYS A 145 8.48 -4.49 -5.77
CA LYS A 145 9.70 -4.38 -4.98
C LYS A 145 10.43 -5.72 -5.00
N ALA A 146 11.74 -5.71 -5.12
CA ALA A 146 12.51 -6.94 -5.16
C ALA A 146 13.87 -6.78 -4.48
N LYS A 147 14.29 -7.81 -3.77
CA LYS A 147 15.66 -7.99 -3.29
C LYS A 147 16.18 -9.31 -3.82
N ALA A 148 17.49 -9.43 -4.08
CA ALA A 148 18.06 -10.71 -4.50
C ALA A 148 17.67 -11.81 -3.48
N GLY A 149 17.04 -12.89 -3.94
CA GLY A 149 16.53 -13.98 -3.10
C GLY A 149 15.11 -13.79 -2.55
N VAL A 150 14.50 -12.60 -2.67
CA VAL A 150 13.11 -12.30 -2.29
C VAL A 150 12.44 -11.51 -3.42
N GLY A 151 11.91 -12.24 -4.40
CA GLY A 151 11.24 -11.64 -5.55
C GLY A 151 9.74 -11.45 -5.29
N LEU A 152 9.23 -10.22 -5.37
CA LEU A 152 7.79 -10.00 -5.55
C LEU A 152 7.50 -10.07 -7.05
N GLN A 153 6.93 -11.18 -7.50
CA GLN A 153 6.41 -11.29 -8.85
C GLN A 153 4.99 -10.73 -8.88
N ARG A 154 4.69 -9.89 -9.86
CA ARG A 154 3.32 -9.67 -10.32
C ARG A 154 2.90 -10.96 -11.01
N ASP A 155 2.21 -11.84 -10.29
CA ASP A 155 1.65 -13.00 -10.94
C ASP A 155 0.70 -12.54 -12.05
N LYS A 156 0.93 -13.15 -13.22
CA LYS A 156 0.30 -12.90 -14.51
C LYS A 156 -1.22 -12.76 -14.35
N ILE A 157 -1.77 -11.70 -14.91
CA ILE A 157 -3.19 -11.68 -15.28
C ILE A 157 -3.32 -12.69 -16.44
N PRO A 158 -4.04 -13.81 -16.29
CA PRO A 158 -4.38 -14.63 -17.45
C PRO A 158 -5.25 -13.79 -18.39
N ASP A 159 -5.01 -13.90 -19.70
CA ASP A 159 -5.79 -13.24 -20.75
C ASP A 159 -7.32 -13.43 -20.59
#